data_AF-A0A7Y3H5W1-F1
#
_entry.id   AF-A0A7Y3H5W1-F1
#
_cell.length_a   1.000
_cell.length_b   1.000
_cell.length_c   1.000
_cell.angle_alpha   90.00
_cell.angle_beta   90.00
_cell.angle_gamma   90.00
#
_symmetry.space_group_name_H-M   'P 1'
#
loop_
_entity.id
_entity.type
_entity.pdbx_description
1 polymer ?
#
loop_
_entity_poly.entity_id
_entity_poly.type
_entity_poly.pdbx_seq_one_letter_code
_entity_poly.pdbx_strand_id
1 'polypeptide(L)'
;MKETFFGIPNLDIYLVIGILVFFIVIESISGYWSRTNRTFGDWIQEAGSYFVLALAIKPAIVFLVIFIGSELFQGYSLIVSETNLLLSTLIFILVDDVLQYWYHRSAHEYPFLWKLHRPHHQAEEMGFFVSYRNAGLYYILMPNIWWIGIFTFLGGAKAVAIGLVLKQLIIIGSHSTLHYDKMLYKYKWLNPFAWVYEHIFITPAFHHAHHGKSKRDGISDPNGNFGNMLSIWDQLFGTAHFTRKFPTEYGLDNDPKEAWYESYFYPFIKSKNPESELSRTYTKNKTSTLLPADVYLEADKIYLYCACGMSKNQPFCDGTHHGSKYKPISFSVKRSGKVKLCNCKKAATAPFCDNTHENLIDE
;
A
#
# COMPACT_ATOMS: atom_id res chain seq x y z
N MET A 1 -10.10 26.19 28.95
CA MET A 1 -9.60 25.05 29.76
C MET A 1 -8.79 24.17 28.82
N LYS A 2 -7.57 23.75 29.18
CA LYS A 2 -6.84 22.75 28.38
C LYS A 2 -7.70 21.48 28.44
N GLU A 3 -8.41 21.15 27.35
CA GLU A 3 -9.07 19.86 27.25
C GLU A 3 -7.97 18.81 27.30
N THR A 4 -7.82 18.16 28.45
CA THR A 4 -6.87 17.09 28.66
C THR A 4 -7.51 15.78 28.20
N PHE A 5 -6.76 14.97 27.46
CA PHE A 5 -7.22 13.67 27.01
C PHE A 5 -7.33 12.75 28.22
N PHE A 6 -8.56 12.40 28.61
CA PHE A 6 -8.87 11.65 29.85
C PHE A 6 -8.26 12.27 31.13
N GLY A 7 -8.18 13.59 31.23
CA GLY A 7 -7.63 14.26 32.42
C GLY A 7 -6.10 14.37 32.42
N ILE A 8 -5.39 13.75 31.46
CA ILE A 8 -3.93 13.74 31.40
C ILE A 8 -3.44 14.69 30.29
N PRO A 9 -2.60 15.70 30.61
CA PRO A 9 -2.02 16.58 29.60
C PRO A 9 -1.19 15.81 28.59
N ASN A 10 -1.40 16.07 27.29
CA ASN A 10 -0.62 15.53 26.16
C ASN A 10 -0.59 14.00 26.06
N LEU A 11 -1.55 13.27 26.67
CA LEU A 11 -1.56 11.81 26.65
C LEU A 11 -1.59 11.23 25.23
N ASP A 12 -2.35 11.85 24.33
CA ASP A 12 -2.39 11.51 22.90
C ASP A 12 -0.99 11.59 22.25
N ILE A 13 -0.23 12.66 22.54
CA ILE A 13 1.15 12.82 22.06
C ILE A 13 2.05 11.74 22.65
N TYR A 14 1.93 11.46 23.95
CA TYR A 14 2.72 10.40 24.59
C TYR A 14 2.40 9.02 24.05
N LEU A 15 1.14 8.73 23.70
CA LEU A 15 0.75 7.47 23.07
C LEU A 15 1.35 7.35 21.66
N VAL A 16 1.26 8.40 20.85
CA VAL A 16 1.84 8.44 19.49
C VAL A 16 3.35 8.23 19.52
N ILE A 17 4.07 8.99 20.35
CA ILE A 17 5.52 8.87 20.52
C ILE A 17 5.87 7.50 21.14
N GLY A 18 5.08 7.04 22.11
CA GLY A 18 5.26 5.76 22.77
C GLY A 18 5.19 4.58 21.82
N ILE A 19 4.24 4.57 20.87
CA ILE A 19 4.14 3.54 19.83
C ILE A 19 5.40 3.55 18.95
N LEU A 20 5.85 4.72 18.50
CA LEU A 20 7.06 4.83 17.67
C LEU A 20 8.30 4.33 18.43
N VAL A 21 8.51 4.79 19.67
CA VAL A 21 9.62 4.37 20.51
C VAL A 21 9.56 2.87 20.77
N PHE A 22 8.37 2.32 21.04
CA PHE A 22 8.19 0.89 21.23
C PHE A 22 8.68 0.08 20.02
N PHE A 23 8.20 0.41 18.81
CA PHE A 23 8.61 -0.30 17.59
C PHE A 23 10.09 -0.10 17.24
N ILE A 24 10.64 1.11 17.44
CA ILE A 24 12.07 1.37 17.29
C ILE A 24 12.87 0.45 18.23
N VAL A 25 12.54 0.44 19.52
CA VAL A 25 13.29 -0.32 20.53
C VAL A 25 13.21 -1.82 20.26
N ILE A 26 12.01 -2.35 20.02
CA ILE A 26 11.81 -3.79 19.86
C ILE A 26 12.45 -4.33 18.57
N GLU A 27 12.38 -3.59 17.46
CA GLU A 27 13.06 -3.98 16.22
C GLU A 27 14.58 -3.89 16.39
N SER A 28 15.07 -2.84 17.07
CA SER A 28 16.49 -2.69 17.41
C SER A 28 17.01 -3.89 18.20
N ILE A 29 16.31 -4.27 19.29
CA ILE A 29 16.66 -5.42 20.13
C ILE A 29 16.58 -6.72 19.33
N SER A 30 15.61 -6.82 18.40
CA SER A 30 15.46 -7.98 17.52
C SER A 30 16.57 -8.10 16.47
N GLY A 31 17.58 -7.22 16.48
CA GLY A 31 18.73 -7.25 15.58
C GLY A 31 18.48 -6.58 14.24
N TYR A 32 17.50 -5.67 14.14
CA TYR A 32 17.21 -4.96 12.90
C TYR A 32 18.44 -4.21 12.34
N TRP A 33 19.18 -3.50 13.19
CA TRP A 33 20.33 -2.68 12.78
C TRP A 33 21.49 -3.47 12.18
N SER A 34 21.64 -4.75 12.53
CA SER A 34 22.69 -5.61 11.97
C SER A 34 22.27 -6.32 10.68
N ARG A 35 20.98 -6.27 10.31
CA ARG A 35 20.43 -6.94 9.13
C ARG A 35 20.02 -6.00 8.00
N THR A 36 19.78 -4.72 8.31
CA THR A 36 19.30 -3.74 7.34
C THR A 36 20.39 -3.34 6.34
N ASN A 37 20.03 -3.31 5.06
CA ASN A 37 20.89 -2.78 3.98
C ASN A 37 20.43 -1.38 3.53
N ARG A 38 19.57 -0.71 4.31
CA ARG A 38 19.09 0.64 4.00
C ARG A 38 20.24 1.62 3.86
N THR A 39 20.20 2.37 2.77
CA THR A 39 21.14 3.47 2.53
C THR A 39 20.74 4.72 3.31
N PHE A 40 21.65 5.71 3.36
CA PHE A 40 21.30 7.02 3.91
C PHE A 40 20.12 7.68 3.17
N GLY A 41 20.02 7.46 1.85
CA GLY A 41 18.90 7.95 1.06
C GLY A 41 17.56 7.32 1.47
N ASP A 42 17.56 6.05 1.83
CA ASP A 42 16.36 5.37 2.34
C ASP A 42 15.91 5.96 3.67
N TRP A 43 16.84 6.25 4.58
CA TRP A 43 16.52 6.90 5.85
C TRP A 43 15.97 8.31 5.68
N ILE A 44 16.47 9.09 4.71
CA ILE A 44 15.87 10.39 4.37
C ILE A 44 14.44 10.18 3.86
N GLN A 45 14.23 9.24 2.93
CA GLN A 45 12.92 8.96 2.36
C GLN A 45 11.92 8.46 3.42
N GLU A 46 12.38 7.74 4.43
CA GLU A 46 11.55 7.13 5.46
C GLU A 46 11.33 8.07 6.65
N ALA A 47 12.38 8.36 7.41
CA ALA A 47 12.30 9.21 8.61
C ALA A 47 12.09 10.69 8.25
N GLY A 48 12.75 11.20 7.20
CA GLY A 48 12.56 12.57 6.75
C GLY A 48 11.12 12.84 6.31
N SER A 49 10.53 11.92 5.52
CA SER A 49 9.12 12.00 5.12
C SER A 49 8.18 11.94 6.32
N TYR A 50 8.46 11.12 7.33
CA TYR A 50 7.69 11.11 8.57
C TYR A 50 7.66 12.49 9.23
N PHE A 51 8.82 13.14 9.41
CA PHE A 51 8.87 14.46 10.04
C PHE A 51 8.19 15.54 9.20
N VAL A 52 8.36 15.54 7.88
CA VAL A 52 7.66 16.50 7.00
C VAL A 52 6.15 16.28 7.04
N LEU A 53 5.69 15.02 7.06
CA LEU A 53 4.28 14.70 7.21
C LEU A 53 3.73 15.19 8.56
N ALA A 54 4.39 14.82 9.65
CA ALA A 54 3.92 15.07 11.02
C ALA A 54 3.99 16.55 11.42
N LEU A 55 5.03 17.27 10.99
CA LEU A 55 5.31 18.65 11.44
C LEU A 55 4.88 19.72 10.43
N ALA A 56 4.72 19.38 9.15
CA ALA A 56 4.36 20.35 8.12
C ALA A 56 3.05 20.00 7.40
N ILE A 57 2.99 18.89 6.65
CA ILE A 57 1.85 18.61 5.75
C ILE A 57 0.54 18.45 6.53
N LYS A 58 0.53 17.59 7.56
CA LYS A 58 -0.70 17.31 8.32
C LYS A 58 -1.17 18.54 9.12
N PRO A 59 -0.33 19.26 9.89
CA PRO A 59 -0.74 20.49 10.55
C PRO A 59 -1.23 21.56 9.58
N ALA A 60 -0.58 21.73 8.42
CA ALA A 60 -0.98 22.71 7.41
C ALA A 60 -2.37 22.39 6.83
N ILE A 61 -2.66 21.13 6.51
CA ILE A 61 -3.98 20.72 6.01
C ILE A 61 -5.05 20.93 7.09
N VAL A 62 -4.80 20.49 8.33
CA VAL A 62 -5.76 20.65 9.44
C VAL A 62 -6.03 22.13 9.70
N PHE A 63 -4.99 22.97 9.73
CA PHE A 63 -5.12 24.41 9.87
C PHE A 63 -5.94 25.02 8.74
N LEU A 64 -5.63 24.66 7.48
CA LEU A 64 -6.35 25.17 6.31
C LEU A 64 -7.83 24.80 6.35
N VAL A 65 -8.16 23.55 6.71
CA VAL A 65 -9.55 23.10 6.82
C VAL A 65 -10.29 23.83 7.93
N ILE A 66 -9.68 23.98 9.11
CA ILE A 66 -10.30 24.71 10.23
C ILE A 66 -10.49 26.18 9.86
N PHE A 67 -9.50 26.81 9.22
CA PHE A 67 -9.57 28.20 8.76
C PHE A 67 -10.70 28.39 7.74
N ILE A 68 -10.75 27.56 6.68
CA ILE A 68 -11.83 27.63 5.69
C ILE A 68 -13.19 27.35 6.36
N GLY A 69 -13.25 26.37 7.27
CA GLY A 69 -14.44 26.03 8.04
C GLY A 69 -14.93 27.20 8.89
N SER A 70 -14.03 27.91 9.57
CA SER A 70 -14.37 29.06 10.41
C SER A 70 -14.78 30.30 9.60
N GLU A 71 -14.27 30.47 8.38
CA GLU A 71 -14.66 31.60 7.53
C GLU A 71 -15.97 31.34 6.76
N LEU A 72 -16.17 30.12 6.26
CA LEU A 72 -17.26 29.82 5.31
C LEU A 72 -18.38 28.95 5.90
N PHE A 73 -18.12 28.21 6.97
CA PHE A 73 -19.01 27.13 7.46
C PHE A 73 -19.29 27.20 8.97
N GLN A 74 -19.29 28.39 9.56
CA GLN A 74 -19.42 28.62 11.01
C GLN A 74 -20.56 27.84 11.68
N GLY A 75 -21.73 27.75 11.03
CA GLY A 75 -22.90 27.03 11.54
C GLY A 75 -22.73 25.51 11.70
N TYR A 76 -21.69 24.92 11.10
CA TYR A 76 -21.36 23.50 11.21
C TYR A 76 -20.23 23.21 12.21
N SER A 77 -19.61 24.25 12.77
CA SER A 77 -18.60 24.07 13.81
C SER A 77 -19.20 23.38 15.03
N LEU A 78 -18.49 22.40 15.59
CA LEU A 78 -18.87 21.69 16.82
C LEU A 78 -20.18 20.87 16.77
N ILE A 79 -20.81 20.65 15.62
CA ILE A 79 -22.07 19.89 15.52
C ILE A 79 -21.98 18.43 16.01
N VAL A 80 -20.78 17.83 16.04
CA VAL A 80 -20.57 16.46 16.57
C VAL A 80 -20.00 16.44 17.99
N SER A 81 -19.85 17.60 18.64
CA SER A 81 -19.22 17.72 19.97
C SER A 81 -20.00 17.03 21.09
N GLU A 82 -21.34 16.98 20.97
CA GLU A 82 -22.23 16.31 21.93
C GLU A 82 -22.46 14.82 21.62
N THR A 83 -22.00 14.36 20.45
CA THR A 83 -22.13 12.96 20.06
C THR A 83 -21.29 12.08 20.99
N ASN A 84 -21.84 10.92 21.37
CA ASN A 84 -21.14 9.94 22.19
C ASN A 84 -19.75 9.62 21.64
N LEU A 85 -18.73 9.67 22.49
CA LEU A 85 -17.32 9.55 22.09
C LEU A 85 -17.01 8.24 21.35
N LEU A 86 -17.60 7.11 21.76
CA LEU A 86 -17.42 5.83 21.08
C LEU A 86 -18.00 5.89 19.66
N LEU A 87 -19.23 6.39 19.51
CA LEU A 87 -19.87 6.55 18.21
C LEU A 87 -19.09 7.51 17.30
N SER A 88 -18.66 8.67 17.83
CA SER A 88 -17.82 9.62 17.08
C SER A 88 -16.50 9.00 16.63
N THR A 89 -15.88 8.17 17.47
CA THR A 89 -14.63 7.46 17.14
C THR A 89 -14.86 6.41 16.06
N LEU A 90 -15.95 5.63 16.13
CA LEU A 90 -16.30 4.66 15.10
C LEU A 90 -16.59 5.33 13.76
N ILE A 91 -17.37 6.42 13.75
CA ILE A 91 -17.63 7.20 12.54
C ILE A 91 -16.31 7.73 11.96
N PHE A 92 -15.46 8.32 12.79
CA PHE A 92 -14.17 8.83 12.36
C PHE A 92 -13.32 7.73 11.71
N ILE A 93 -13.11 6.60 12.39
CA ILE A 93 -12.26 5.50 11.91
C ILE A 93 -12.81 4.89 10.62
N LEU A 94 -14.12 4.63 10.52
CA LEU A 94 -14.71 4.01 9.33
C LEU A 94 -14.56 4.91 8.10
N VAL A 95 -14.82 6.22 8.24
CA VAL A 95 -14.64 7.18 7.15
C VAL A 95 -13.17 7.37 6.81
N ASP A 96 -12.31 7.53 7.82
CA ASP A 96 -10.87 7.68 7.62
C ASP A 96 -10.26 6.48 6.88
N ASP A 97 -10.63 5.25 7.26
CA ASP A 97 -10.07 4.04 6.69
C ASP A 97 -10.61 3.72 5.29
N VAL A 98 -11.90 3.97 5.00
CA VAL A 98 -12.45 3.76 3.64
C VAL A 98 -11.88 4.78 2.65
N LEU A 99 -11.66 6.03 3.08
CA LEU A 99 -11.00 7.05 2.26
C LEU A 99 -9.58 6.62 1.90
N GLN A 100 -8.83 6.09 2.87
CA GLN A 100 -7.48 5.62 2.62
C GLN A 100 -7.45 4.33 1.78
N TYR A 101 -8.38 3.40 1.99
CA TYR A 101 -8.52 2.19 1.16
C TYR A 101 -8.66 2.56 -0.33
N TRP A 102 -9.60 3.45 -0.66
CA TRP A 102 -9.83 3.85 -2.04
C TRP A 102 -8.67 4.63 -2.64
N TYR A 103 -8.03 5.49 -1.84
CA TYR A 103 -6.84 6.21 -2.29
C TYR A 103 -5.68 5.26 -2.57
N HIS A 104 -5.44 4.30 -1.68
CA HIS A 104 -4.39 3.29 -1.83
C HIS A 104 -4.66 2.38 -3.03
N ARG A 105 -5.87 1.85 -3.17
CA ARG A 105 -6.28 1.08 -4.36
C ARG A 105 -6.11 1.89 -5.65
N SER A 106 -6.51 3.16 -5.64
CA SER A 106 -6.33 4.06 -6.79
C SER A 106 -4.85 4.28 -7.11
N ALA A 107 -3.98 4.31 -6.10
CA ALA A 107 -2.54 4.37 -6.30
C ALA A 107 -1.97 3.13 -7.00
N HIS A 108 -2.61 1.97 -6.88
CA HIS A 108 -2.24 0.78 -7.63
C HIS A 108 -2.86 0.70 -9.03
N GLU A 109 -3.99 1.38 -9.25
CA GLU A 109 -4.77 1.30 -10.50
C GLU A 109 -4.56 2.46 -11.49
N TYR A 110 -3.99 3.60 -11.05
CA TYR A 110 -3.79 4.79 -11.89
C TYR A 110 -2.33 5.23 -11.99
N PRO A 111 -1.80 5.53 -13.20
CA PRO A 111 -0.36 5.75 -13.37
C PRO A 111 0.20 6.93 -12.58
N PHE A 112 -0.56 8.01 -12.44
CA PHE A 112 -0.11 9.20 -11.73
C PHE A 112 0.03 8.93 -10.22
N LEU A 113 -1.00 8.34 -9.60
CA LEU A 113 -0.98 8.01 -8.18
C LEU A 113 0.02 6.87 -7.88
N TRP A 114 0.17 5.92 -8.80
CA TRP A 114 1.22 4.90 -8.71
C TRP A 114 2.59 5.53 -8.58
N LYS A 115 2.95 6.52 -9.41
CA LYS A 115 4.27 7.16 -9.32
C LYS A 115 4.51 7.85 -7.97
N LEU A 116 3.46 8.33 -7.32
CA LEU A 116 3.53 8.93 -5.98
C LEU A 116 3.67 7.89 -4.86
N HIS A 117 3.05 6.73 -5.04
CA HIS A 117 3.03 5.64 -4.06
C HIS A 117 4.15 4.61 -4.27
N ARG A 118 4.66 4.47 -5.49
CA ARG A 118 5.71 3.53 -5.90
C ARG A 118 6.93 3.52 -4.98
N PRO A 119 7.42 4.66 -4.43
CA PRO A 119 8.53 4.64 -3.47
C PRO A 119 8.27 3.71 -2.28
N HIS A 120 7.01 3.51 -1.89
CA HIS A 120 6.59 2.61 -0.82
C HIS A 120 6.83 1.15 -1.18
N HIS A 121 6.46 0.73 -2.40
CA HIS A 121 6.69 -0.61 -2.93
C HIS A 121 8.11 -0.84 -3.43
N GLN A 122 8.90 0.24 -3.58
CA GLN A 122 10.32 0.16 -3.91
C GLN A 122 11.16 -0.35 -2.73
N ALA A 123 10.65 -0.27 -1.49
CA ALA A 123 11.36 -0.78 -0.33
C ALA A 123 11.60 -2.30 -0.45
N GLU A 124 12.86 -2.71 -0.39
CA GLU A 124 13.28 -4.12 -0.42
C GLU A 124 13.24 -4.78 0.98
N GLU A 125 12.97 -3.97 2.01
CA GLU A 125 12.89 -4.39 3.40
C GLU A 125 11.72 -3.69 4.10
N MET A 126 10.94 -4.47 4.84
CA MET A 126 9.92 -3.93 5.76
C MET A 126 10.58 -3.23 6.97
N GLY A 127 9.78 -2.57 7.80
CA GLY A 127 10.24 -1.85 8.99
C GLY A 127 9.29 -0.73 9.40
N PHE A 128 9.41 -0.31 10.66
CA PHE A 128 8.54 0.69 11.29
C PHE A 128 8.36 2.01 10.51
N PHE A 129 9.39 2.49 9.77
CA PHE A 129 9.27 3.73 8.99
C PHE A 129 8.85 3.54 7.51
N VAL A 130 8.72 2.31 7.00
CA VAL A 130 8.27 2.05 5.61
C VAL A 130 6.88 2.64 5.35
N SER A 131 6.04 2.67 6.40
CA SER A 131 4.72 3.32 6.42
C SER A 131 4.76 4.77 5.90
N TYR A 132 5.91 5.45 5.98
CA TYR A 132 6.08 6.85 5.62
C TYR A 132 6.87 7.07 4.32
N ARG A 133 7.24 6.00 3.61
CA ARG A 133 8.03 6.05 2.38
C ARG A 133 7.17 6.33 1.14
N ASN A 134 6.66 7.54 0.97
CA ASN A 134 5.90 7.96 -0.24
C ASN A 134 6.45 9.27 -0.81
N ALA A 135 5.98 9.68 -1.98
CA ALA A 135 6.17 11.05 -2.46
C ALA A 135 5.47 12.05 -1.52
N GLY A 136 6.02 13.25 -1.34
CA GLY A 136 5.40 14.27 -0.48
C GLY A 136 4.00 14.67 -0.97
N LEU A 137 3.80 14.76 -2.29
CA LEU A 137 2.49 15.04 -2.90
C LEU A 137 1.46 13.93 -2.65
N TYR A 138 1.90 12.69 -2.41
CA TYR A 138 0.99 11.59 -2.04
C TYR A 138 0.21 11.93 -0.77
N TYR A 139 0.88 12.49 0.25
CA TYR A 139 0.25 12.87 1.51
C TYR A 139 -0.65 14.09 1.38
N ILE A 140 -0.26 15.06 0.55
CA ILE A 140 -1.09 16.27 0.31
C ILE A 140 -2.44 15.88 -0.30
N LEU A 141 -2.45 14.91 -1.21
CA LEU A 141 -3.66 14.43 -1.89
C LEU A 141 -4.43 13.36 -1.11
N MET A 142 -3.91 12.91 0.03
CA MET A 142 -4.47 11.79 0.80
C MET A 142 -5.76 12.24 1.52
N PRO A 143 -6.96 11.78 1.08
CA PRO A 143 -8.23 12.37 1.50
C PRO A 143 -8.52 12.21 2.99
N ASN A 144 -8.03 11.15 3.62
CA ASN A 144 -8.26 10.93 5.04
C ASN A 144 -7.48 11.93 5.94
N ILE A 145 -6.40 12.55 5.46
CA ILE A 145 -5.74 13.67 6.19
C ILE A 145 -6.64 14.91 6.19
N TRP A 146 -7.35 15.18 5.10
CA TRP A 146 -8.35 16.25 5.05
C TRP A 146 -9.52 15.95 5.98
N TRP A 147 -9.94 14.68 6.04
CA TRP A 147 -10.97 14.22 6.99
C TRP A 147 -10.59 14.46 8.46
N ILE A 148 -9.31 14.32 8.84
CA ILE A 148 -8.83 14.72 10.18
C ILE A 148 -9.18 16.18 10.47
N GLY A 149 -8.89 17.09 9.53
CA GLY A 149 -9.22 18.51 9.66
C GLY A 149 -10.73 18.75 9.75
N ILE A 150 -11.49 18.12 8.85
CA ILE A 150 -12.96 18.27 8.77
C ILE A 150 -13.59 17.80 10.09
N PHE A 151 -13.29 16.59 10.54
CA PHE A 151 -13.91 16.02 11.73
C PHE A 151 -13.48 16.76 13.01
N THR A 152 -12.26 17.31 13.04
CA THR A 152 -11.81 18.22 14.10
C THR A 152 -12.64 19.50 14.13
N PHE A 153 -12.84 20.14 12.98
CA PHE A 153 -13.68 21.35 12.85
C PHE A 153 -15.12 21.10 13.30
N LEU A 154 -15.69 19.93 12.97
CA LEU A 154 -17.04 19.55 13.42
C LEU A 154 -17.12 19.28 14.94
N GLY A 155 -16.02 19.34 15.69
CA GLY A 155 -15.98 19.13 17.14
C GLY A 155 -15.54 17.73 17.59
N GLY A 156 -15.10 16.89 16.66
CA GLY A 156 -14.70 15.50 16.90
C GLY A 156 -13.25 15.31 17.38
N ALA A 157 -12.56 16.35 17.86
CA ALA A 157 -11.12 16.33 18.13
C ALA A 157 -10.64 15.14 19.01
N LYS A 158 -11.40 14.79 20.06
CA LYS A 158 -11.07 13.64 20.94
C LYS A 158 -11.20 12.31 20.21
N ALA A 159 -12.23 12.15 19.37
CA ALA A 159 -12.43 10.96 18.55
C ALA A 159 -11.33 10.82 17.48
N VAL A 160 -10.91 11.93 16.88
CA VAL A 160 -9.74 11.98 15.98
C VAL A 160 -8.48 11.49 16.69
N ALA A 161 -8.19 12.01 17.88
CA ALA A 161 -7.00 11.60 18.65
C ALA A 161 -7.00 10.10 18.97
N ILE A 162 -8.13 9.54 19.47
CA ILE A 162 -8.27 8.10 19.72
C ILE A 162 -8.05 7.31 18.42
N GLY A 163 -8.75 7.67 17.35
CA GLY A 163 -8.67 6.97 16.08
C GLY A 163 -7.27 6.97 15.49
N LEU A 164 -6.55 8.09 15.58
CA LEU A 164 -5.15 8.18 15.13
C LEU A 164 -4.21 7.28 15.93
N VAL A 165 -4.36 7.20 17.24
CA VAL A 165 -3.55 6.30 18.09
C VAL A 165 -3.81 4.84 17.71
N LEU A 166 -5.08 4.43 17.61
CA LEU A 166 -5.45 3.06 17.23
C LEU A 166 -4.94 2.70 15.84
N LYS A 167 -5.14 3.60 14.88
CA LYS A 167 -4.70 3.43 13.50
C LYS A 167 -3.18 3.35 13.40
N GLN A 168 -2.45 4.23 14.09
CA GLN A 168 -1.00 4.19 14.09
C GLN A 168 -0.44 2.87 14.64
N LEU A 169 -1.04 2.33 15.70
CA LEU A 169 -0.65 1.03 16.26
C LEU A 169 -0.77 -0.08 15.20
N ILE A 170 -1.89 -0.13 14.48
CA ILE A 170 -2.12 -1.16 13.45
C ILE A 170 -1.19 -0.96 12.26
N ILE A 171 -1.05 0.27 11.73
CA ILE A 171 -0.21 0.55 10.56
C ILE A 171 1.25 0.26 10.85
N ILE A 172 1.81 0.80 11.93
CA ILE A 172 3.22 0.56 12.24
C ILE A 172 3.42 -0.94 12.53
N GLY A 173 2.49 -1.56 13.25
CA GLY A 173 2.53 -3.01 13.50
C GLY A 173 2.54 -3.83 12.21
N SER A 174 1.68 -3.52 11.24
CA SER A 174 1.57 -4.26 9.99
C SER A 174 2.73 -4.05 9.02
N HIS A 175 3.50 -2.95 9.16
CA HIS A 175 4.70 -2.68 8.36
C HIS A 175 6.00 -3.05 9.09
N SER A 176 5.97 -3.24 10.40
CA SER A 176 7.14 -3.55 11.22
C SER A 176 7.79 -4.87 10.83
N THR A 177 9.05 -5.07 11.17
CA THR A 177 9.67 -6.41 11.06
C THR A 177 9.14 -7.41 12.11
N LEU A 178 8.28 -6.96 13.03
CA LEU A 178 7.62 -7.82 14.01
C LEU A 178 6.45 -8.56 13.39
N HIS A 179 6.70 -9.81 13.02
CA HIS A 179 5.67 -10.74 12.59
C HIS A 179 4.84 -11.28 13.79
N TYR A 180 4.21 -10.40 14.56
CA TYR A 180 3.54 -10.77 15.82
C TYR A 180 2.39 -11.76 15.61
N ASP A 181 1.72 -11.70 14.46
CA ASP A 181 0.63 -12.59 14.09
C ASP A 181 1.08 -14.04 13.83
N LYS A 182 2.38 -14.30 13.62
CA LYS A 182 2.93 -15.67 13.61
C LYS A 182 2.61 -16.43 14.89
N MET A 183 2.57 -15.74 16.03
CA MET A 183 2.24 -16.37 17.32
C MET A 183 0.78 -16.87 17.32
N LEU A 184 -0.13 -16.09 16.74
CA LEU A 184 -1.55 -16.44 16.59
C LEU A 184 -1.72 -17.68 15.70
N TYR A 185 -0.91 -17.81 14.64
CA TYR A 185 -1.00 -18.94 13.70
C TYR A 185 -0.27 -20.21 14.19
N LYS A 186 0.72 -20.06 15.07
CA LYS A 186 1.52 -21.18 15.58
C LYS A 186 0.69 -22.11 16.47
N TYR A 187 -0.18 -21.56 17.31
CA TYR A 187 -0.94 -22.34 18.29
C TYR A 187 -2.38 -22.56 17.82
N LYS A 188 -2.76 -23.81 17.54
CA LYS A 188 -4.08 -24.16 16.98
C LYS A 188 -5.28 -23.61 17.78
N TRP A 189 -5.16 -23.51 19.10
CA TRP A 189 -6.23 -22.98 19.96
C TRP A 189 -6.47 -21.48 19.79
N LEU A 190 -5.50 -20.73 19.25
CA LEU A 190 -5.63 -19.33 18.89
C LEU A 190 -6.27 -19.12 17.51
N ASN A 191 -6.45 -20.17 16.70
CA ASN A 191 -6.98 -20.04 15.34
C ASN A 191 -8.34 -19.33 15.24
N PRO A 192 -9.33 -19.57 16.13
CA PRO A 192 -10.60 -18.84 16.08
C PRO A 192 -10.40 -17.34 16.30
N PHE A 193 -9.55 -16.97 17.26
CA PHE A 193 -9.20 -15.57 17.51
C PHE A 193 -8.41 -14.96 16.35
N ALA A 194 -7.43 -15.69 15.81
CA ALA A 194 -6.63 -15.27 14.66
C ALA A 194 -7.53 -15.00 13.44
N TRP A 195 -8.53 -15.85 13.22
CA TRP A 195 -9.51 -15.69 12.14
C TRP A 195 -10.34 -14.42 12.33
N VAL A 196 -10.89 -14.17 13.52
CA VAL A 196 -11.64 -12.93 13.79
C VAL A 196 -10.74 -11.71 13.62
N TYR A 197 -9.52 -11.77 14.15
CA TYR A 197 -8.57 -10.67 14.10
C TYR A 197 -8.18 -10.31 12.65
N GLU A 198 -7.77 -11.29 11.84
CA GLU A 198 -7.33 -11.06 10.46
C GLU A 198 -8.47 -10.55 9.56
N HIS A 199 -9.74 -10.90 9.87
CA HIS A 199 -10.92 -10.44 9.12
C HIS A 199 -11.49 -9.10 9.62
N ILE A 200 -10.90 -8.49 10.65
CA ILE A 200 -11.27 -7.15 11.11
C ILE A 200 -10.12 -6.18 10.89
N PHE A 201 -8.92 -6.53 11.37
CA PHE A 201 -7.73 -5.68 11.36
C PHE A 201 -6.68 -6.19 10.39
N ILE A 202 -5.93 -5.26 9.82
CA ILE A 202 -4.79 -5.57 8.97
C ILE A 202 -3.64 -6.13 9.82
N THR A 203 -3.22 -7.34 9.52
CA THR A 203 -2.09 -8.02 10.21
C THR A 203 -0.79 -7.87 9.41
N PRO A 204 0.39 -8.15 10.03
CA PRO A 204 1.65 -8.20 9.30
C PRO A 204 1.62 -9.15 8.11
N ALA A 205 1.13 -10.39 8.23
CA ALA A 205 1.08 -11.30 7.09
C ALA A 205 0.22 -10.76 5.94
N PHE A 206 -0.93 -10.15 6.24
CA PHE A 206 -1.81 -9.54 5.24
C PHE A 206 -1.13 -8.40 4.49
N HIS A 207 -0.49 -7.48 5.22
CA HIS A 207 0.13 -6.31 4.63
C HIS A 207 1.50 -6.59 4.00
N HIS A 208 2.28 -7.52 4.54
CA HIS A 208 3.51 -7.97 3.89
C HIS A 208 3.20 -8.63 2.55
N ALA A 209 2.14 -9.44 2.45
CA ALA A 209 1.72 -10.02 1.17
C ALA A 209 1.42 -8.95 0.10
N HIS A 210 0.89 -7.79 0.50
CA HIS A 210 0.72 -6.64 -0.37
C HIS A 210 2.06 -6.05 -0.84
N HIS A 211 3.05 -5.97 0.04
CA HIS A 211 4.38 -5.46 -0.29
C HIS A 211 5.28 -6.44 -1.04
N GLY A 212 4.92 -7.72 -1.09
CA GLY A 212 5.73 -8.74 -1.74
C GLY A 212 5.92 -8.44 -3.23
N LYS A 213 7.12 -8.72 -3.74
CA LYS A 213 7.57 -8.29 -5.08
C LYS A 213 6.62 -8.71 -6.21
N SER A 214 6.11 -9.93 -6.14
CA SER A 214 5.20 -10.47 -7.16
C SER A 214 4.48 -11.72 -6.67
N LYS A 215 3.42 -12.12 -7.36
CA LYS A 215 2.68 -13.38 -7.12
C LYS A 215 3.49 -14.67 -7.35
N ARG A 216 4.77 -14.59 -7.77
CA ARG A 216 5.60 -15.76 -8.13
C ARG A 216 5.89 -16.67 -6.94
N ASP A 217 5.93 -16.13 -5.73
CA ASP A 217 6.17 -16.89 -4.49
C ASP A 217 4.92 -17.65 -3.98
N GLY A 218 3.75 -17.42 -4.59
CA GLY A 218 2.48 -18.01 -4.17
C GLY A 218 1.95 -17.50 -2.82
N ILE A 219 2.53 -16.43 -2.28
CA ILE A 219 2.19 -15.82 -0.98
C ILE A 219 1.76 -14.36 -1.16
N SER A 220 2.40 -13.66 -2.10
CA SER A 220 2.26 -12.22 -2.27
C SER A 220 1.15 -11.87 -3.27
N ASP A 221 0.47 -10.75 -3.06
CA ASP A 221 -0.42 -10.11 -4.03
C ASP A 221 -0.27 -8.57 -3.97
N PRO A 222 0.67 -7.98 -4.73
CA PRO A 222 0.83 -6.53 -4.76
C PRO A 222 -0.28 -5.78 -5.50
N ASN A 223 -1.34 -6.47 -5.95
CA ASN A 223 -2.51 -5.86 -6.60
C ASN A 223 -3.82 -6.17 -5.83
N GLY A 224 -3.69 -6.50 -4.54
CA GLY A 224 -4.77 -6.68 -3.56
C GLY A 224 -4.34 -6.17 -2.19
N ASN A 225 -5.12 -6.41 -1.14
CA ASN A 225 -4.81 -6.05 0.25
C ASN A 225 -4.52 -4.54 0.46
N PHE A 226 -5.43 -3.68 0.01
CA PHE A 226 -5.27 -2.22 0.05
C PHE A 226 -5.70 -1.59 1.38
N GLY A 227 -6.37 -2.33 2.25
CA GLY A 227 -6.79 -1.89 3.58
C GLY A 227 -5.60 -1.47 4.42
N ASN A 228 -5.81 -0.45 5.24
CA ASN A 228 -4.73 0.16 6.02
C ASN A 228 -4.84 -0.18 7.51
N MET A 229 -6.03 0.04 8.11
CA MET A 229 -6.36 -0.45 9.45
C MET A 229 -7.30 -1.64 9.41
N LEU A 230 -8.32 -1.64 8.55
CA LEU A 230 -9.37 -2.65 8.52
C LEU A 230 -9.34 -3.49 7.23
N SER A 231 -9.38 -4.82 7.36
CA SER A 231 -9.45 -5.74 6.21
C SER A 231 -10.86 -5.89 5.64
N ILE A 232 -11.87 -5.32 6.29
CA ILE A 232 -13.28 -5.38 5.87
C ILE A 232 -13.51 -4.79 4.48
N TRP A 233 -12.76 -3.75 4.11
CA TRP A 233 -12.89 -3.10 2.80
C TRP A 233 -12.38 -4.00 1.68
N ASP A 234 -11.25 -4.69 1.91
CA ASP A 234 -10.74 -5.67 0.97
C ASP A 234 -11.69 -6.85 0.77
N GLN A 235 -12.36 -7.28 1.84
CA GLN A 235 -13.39 -8.33 1.76
C GLN A 235 -14.59 -7.85 0.95
N LEU A 236 -15.11 -6.66 1.25
CA LEU A 236 -16.28 -6.09 0.60
C LEU A 236 -16.07 -5.87 -0.90
N PHE A 237 -14.87 -5.42 -1.29
CA PHE A 237 -14.56 -5.06 -2.67
C PHE A 237 -13.74 -6.11 -3.43
N GLY A 238 -13.61 -7.32 -2.87
CA GLY A 238 -12.99 -8.47 -3.53
C GLY A 238 -11.49 -8.32 -3.80
N THR A 239 -10.77 -7.61 -2.93
CA THR A 239 -9.31 -7.41 -3.02
C THR A 239 -8.53 -8.14 -1.93
N ALA A 240 -9.22 -8.86 -1.02
CA ALA A 240 -8.58 -9.59 0.07
C ALA A 240 -7.85 -10.85 -0.42
N HIS A 241 -6.60 -10.98 0.02
CA HIS A 241 -5.74 -12.15 -0.08
C HIS A 241 -5.22 -12.47 1.31
N PHE A 242 -5.95 -13.33 2.03
CA PHE A 242 -5.53 -13.81 3.34
C PHE A 242 -4.44 -14.86 3.21
N THR A 243 -3.29 -14.57 3.81
CA THR A 243 -2.18 -15.50 3.95
C THR A 243 -1.67 -15.47 5.38
N ARG A 244 -1.19 -16.62 5.85
CA ARG A 244 -0.51 -16.78 7.15
C ARG A 244 0.98 -17.02 6.97
N LYS A 245 1.50 -16.65 5.81
CA LYS A 245 2.89 -16.73 5.38
C LYS A 245 3.39 -15.34 5.01
N PHE A 246 4.70 -15.22 4.82
CA PHE A 246 5.35 -13.94 4.49
C PHE A 246 6.05 -14.07 3.14
N PRO A 247 6.10 -12.99 2.35
CA PRO A 247 6.82 -12.94 1.08
C PRO A 247 8.27 -13.39 1.22
N THR A 248 8.79 -13.99 0.15
CA THR A 248 10.22 -14.32 0.04
C THR A 248 11.06 -13.11 -0.35
N GLU A 249 10.47 -12.16 -1.08
CA GLU A 249 11.14 -10.97 -1.60
C GLU A 249 10.18 -9.77 -1.59
N TYR A 250 10.74 -8.57 -1.36
CA TYR A 250 10.08 -7.28 -1.46
C TYR A 250 10.74 -6.42 -2.54
N GLY A 251 10.21 -5.22 -2.79
CA GLY A 251 10.69 -4.32 -3.83
C GLY A 251 9.99 -4.53 -5.17
N LEU A 252 10.51 -3.90 -6.22
CA LEU A 252 9.93 -3.96 -7.56
C LEU A 252 10.67 -4.96 -8.45
N ASP A 253 9.97 -5.54 -9.43
CA ASP A 253 10.58 -6.40 -10.47
C ASP A 253 11.62 -5.64 -11.31
N ASN A 254 11.32 -4.37 -11.62
CA ASN A 254 12.16 -3.47 -12.41
C ASN A 254 12.43 -2.19 -11.61
N ASP A 255 13.42 -2.23 -10.72
CA ASP A 255 13.84 -1.08 -9.92
C ASP A 255 15.06 -0.38 -10.56
N PRO A 256 14.89 0.82 -11.14
CA PRO A 256 15.98 1.61 -11.71
C PRO A 256 16.80 2.34 -10.63
N LYS A 257 16.48 2.14 -9.34
CA LYS A 257 17.17 2.71 -8.17
C LYS A 257 17.20 4.24 -8.20
N GLU A 258 16.02 4.87 -8.27
CA GLU A 258 15.91 6.33 -8.23
C GLU A 258 16.49 6.93 -6.94
N ALA A 259 17.04 8.15 -7.05
CA ALA A 259 17.44 8.89 -5.87
C ALA A 259 16.21 9.33 -5.06
N TRP A 260 16.35 9.36 -3.73
CA TRP A 260 15.24 9.69 -2.81
C TRP A 260 14.51 10.99 -3.19
N TYR A 261 15.22 12.04 -3.60
CA TYR A 261 14.61 13.32 -3.95
C TYR A 261 13.80 13.28 -5.26
N GLU A 262 14.15 12.40 -6.20
CA GLU A 262 13.36 12.18 -7.43
C GLU A 262 12.01 11.55 -7.07
N SER A 263 12.02 10.57 -6.16
CA SER A 263 10.83 9.90 -5.64
C SER A 263 10.00 10.82 -4.75
N TYR A 264 10.63 11.56 -3.83
CA TYR A 264 9.91 12.41 -2.86
C TYR A 264 9.24 13.62 -3.52
N PHE A 265 9.92 14.29 -4.45
CA PHE A 265 9.44 15.53 -5.07
C PHE A 265 8.78 15.32 -6.44
N TYR A 266 8.47 14.08 -6.83
CA TYR A 266 7.67 13.84 -8.05
C TYR A 266 6.31 14.54 -7.96
N PRO A 267 5.81 15.22 -9.03
CA PRO A 267 6.35 15.32 -10.39
C PRO A 267 7.25 16.54 -10.66
N PHE A 268 7.59 17.32 -9.64
CA PHE A 268 8.37 18.55 -9.75
C PHE A 268 9.84 18.25 -10.06
N ILE A 269 10.39 17.21 -9.42
CA ILE A 269 11.66 16.61 -9.80
C ILE A 269 11.39 15.28 -10.48
N LYS A 270 11.97 15.07 -11.66
CA LYS A 270 11.79 13.87 -12.47
C LYS A 270 13.14 13.18 -12.66
N SER A 271 13.13 11.86 -12.74
CA SER A 271 14.36 11.10 -12.92
C SER A 271 15.01 11.39 -14.27
N LYS A 272 16.34 11.41 -14.30
CA LYS A 272 17.13 11.47 -15.54
C LYS A 272 17.31 10.10 -16.18
N ASN A 273 17.06 9.02 -15.44
CA ASN A 273 17.18 7.66 -15.96
C ASN A 273 16.00 7.35 -16.90
N PRO A 274 16.23 7.06 -18.20
CA PRO A 274 15.15 6.77 -19.15
C PRO A 274 14.36 5.49 -18.80
N GLU A 275 14.94 4.57 -18.02
CA GLU A 275 14.27 3.35 -17.56
C GLU A 275 13.35 3.60 -16.35
N SER A 276 13.43 4.77 -15.71
CA SER A 276 12.56 5.12 -14.57
C SER A 276 11.19 5.61 -15.01
N GLU A 277 10.14 5.08 -14.39
CA GLU A 277 8.77 5.56 -14.59
C GLU A 277 8.59 7.05 -14.22
N LEU A 278 9.50 7.62 -13.43
CA LEU A 278 9.50 9.03 -13.03
C LEU A 278 10.12 9.94 -14.09
N SER A 279 10.80 9.39 -15.10
CA SER A 279 11.40 10.17 -16.19
C SER A 279 10.36 10.83 -17.09
N ARG A 280 10.74 11.95 -17.71
CA ARG A 280 9.94 12.64 -18.74
C ARG A 280 9.79 11.82 -20.02
N THR A 281 10.80 11.00 -20.34
CA THR A 281 10.85 10.23 -21.60
C THR A 281 10.26 8.83 -21.45
N TYR A 282 9.96 8.39 -20.23
CA TYR A 282 9.43 7.07 -19.99
C TYR A 282 7.99 6.92 -20.50
N THR A 283 7.76 5.89 -21.30
CA THR A 283 6.45 5.54 -21.85
C THR A 283 6.25 4.02 -21.76
N LYS A 284 5.05 3.60 -21.32
CA LYS A 284 4.67 2.19 -21.34
C LYS A 284 4.19 1.84 -22.75
N ASN A 285 5.07 1.22 -23.53
CA ASN A 285 4.77 0.83 -24.90
C ASN A 285 4.19 -0.58 -24.95
N LYS A 286 3.27 -0.82 -25.89
CA LYS A 286 2.76 -2.15 -26.16
C LYS A 286 3.87 -3.00 -26.78
N THR A 287 4.19 -4.13 -26.16
CA THR A 287 5.24 -5.07 -26.56
C THR A 287 4.68 -6.42 -27.01
N SER A 288 3.39 -6.67 -26.75
CA SER A 288 2.65 -7.83 -27.26
C SER A 288 2.59 -7.83 -28.79
N THR A 289 2.68 -9.02 -29.39
CA THR A 289 2.49 -9.25 -30.83
C THR A 289 1.21 -10.03 -31.11
N LEU A 290 0.76 -10.09 -32.37
CA LEU A 290 -0.39 -10.92 -32.76
C LEU A 290 -0.08 -12.42 -32.65
N LEU A 291 1.15 -12.82 -33.01
CA LEU A 291 1.56 -14.21 -33.00
C LEU A 291 1.68 -14.76 -31.56
N PRO A 292 1.26 -16.01 -31.31
CA PRO A 292 1.46 -16.65 -30.02
C PRO A 292 2.94 -16.83 -29.69
N ALA A 293 3.24 -16.91 -28.40
CA ALA A 293 4.59 -17.22 -27.93
C ALA A 293 4.71 -18.72 -27.64
N ASP A 294 5.60 -19.40 -28.37
CA ASP A 294 6.00 -20.78 -28.07
C ASP A 294 6.98 -20.78 -26.89
N VAL A 295 6.58 -21.37 -25.77
CA VAL A 295 7.39 -21.43 -24.55
C VAL A 295 7.46 -22.84 -24.00
N TYR A 296 8.56 -23.17 -23.33
CA TYR A 296 8.66 -24.40 -22.54
C TYR A 296 8.28 -24.10 -21.10
N LEU A 297 7.30 -24.83 -20.57
CA LEU A 297 6.88 -24.72 -19.18
C LEU A 297 7.28 -25.98 -18.41
N GLU A 298 7.62 -25.80 -17.14
CA GLU A 298 7.93 -26.86 -16.19
C GLU A 298 6.70 -27.19 -15.35
N ALA A 299 6.49 -28.47 -15.04
CA ALA A 299 5.40 -28.93 -14.19
C ALA A 299 5.44 -28.26 -12.80
N ASP A 300 4.28 -27.85 -12.32
CA ASP A 300 4.00 -27.25 -11.01
C ASP A 300 4.76 -25.95 -10.68
N LYS A 301 5.57 -25.42 -11.61
CA LYS A 301 6.17 -24.09 -11.50
C LYS A 301 5.12 -23.00 -11.70
N ILE A 302 5.13 -21.98 -10.85
CA ILE A 302 4.23 -20.82 -10.94
C ILE A 302 4.79 -19.84 -11.97
N TYR A 303 3.97 -19.51 -12.95
CA TYR A 303 4.24 -18.48 -13.95
C TYR A 303 3.24 -17.34 -13.81
N LEU A 304 3.69 -16.12 -14.10
CA LEU A 304 2.82 -14.95 -14.19
C LEU A 304 2.69 -14.53 -15.64
N TYR A 305 1.49 -14.68 -16.20
CA TYR A 305 1.18 -14.24 -17.55
C TYR A 305 0.93 -12.73 -17.59
N CYS A 306 1.50 -12.05 -18.60
CA CYS A 306 1.27 -10.64 -18.85
C CYS A 306 -0.09 -10.42 -19.50
N ALA A 307 -1.05 -9.88 -18.74
CA ALA A 307 -2.36 -9.48 -19.25
C ALA A 307 -2.38 -8.06 -19.85
N CYS A 308 -1.43 -7.19 -19.48
CA CYS A 308 -1.45 -5.78 -19.90
C CYS A 308 -0.87 -5.53 -21.31
N GLY A 309 -0.12 -6.48 -21.88
CA GLY A 309 0.52 -6.34 -23.19
C GLY A 309 1.74 -5.42 -23.25
N MET A 310 2.20 -4.88 -22.11
CA MET A 310 3.30 -3.90 -22.04
C MET A 310 4.59 -4.46 -21.43
N SER A 311 4.60 -5.73 -21.00
CA SER A 311 5.79 -6.34 -20.40
C SER A 311 6.93 -6.48 -21.41
N LYS A 312 8.16 -6.13 -21.03
CA LYS A 312 9.35 -6.35 -21.87
C LYS A 312 9.72 -7.84 -21.98
N ASN A 313 9.15 -8.71 -21.13
CA ASN A 313 9.41 -10.14 -21.05
C ASN A 313 8.21 -10.99 -21.54
N GLN A 314 7.55 -10.60 -22.64
CA GLN A 314 6.41 -11.33 -23.18
C GLN A 314 6.74 -12.83 -23.40
N PRO A 315 5.80 -13.75 -23.10
CA PRO A 315 4.41 -13.53 -22.68
C PRO A 315 4.24 -13.36 -21.17
N PHE A 316 5.33 -13.32 -20.39
CA PHE A 316 5.31 -13.28 -18.94
C PHE A 316 5.29 -11.85 -18.40
N CYS A 317 4.83 -11.70 -17.16
CA CYS A 317 4.77 -10.42 -16.45
C CYS A 317 6.14 -10.04 -15.89
N ASP A 318 6.46 -8.75 -15.92
CA ASP A 318 7.65 -8.11 -15.33
C ASP A 318 7.29 -6.90 -14.44
N GLY A 319 6.03 -6.78 -14.01
CA GLY A 319 5.58 -5.68 -13.15
C GLY A 319 5.26 -4.38 -13.90
N THR A 320 5.46 -4.29 -15.22
CA THR A 320 5.17 -3.05 -15.97
C THR A 320 3.68 -2.63 -15.88
N HIS A 321 2.77 -3.52 -15.49
CA HIS A 321 1.35 -3.22 -15.28
C HIS A 321 1.04 -2.33 -14.08
N HIS A 322 1.95 -2.13 -13.12
CA HIS A 322 1.65 -1.32 -11.93
C HIS A 322 1.17 0.10 -12.31
N GLY A 323 0.21 0.63 -11.55
CA GLY A 323 -0.49 1.86 -11.93
C GLY A 323 -1.47 1.64 -13.09
N SER A 324 -2.02 0.44 -13.23
CA SER A 324 -3.10 0.14 -14.17
C SER A 324 -4.05 -0.87 -13.56
N LYS A 325 -5.23 -1.05 -14.15
CA LYS A 325 -6.21 -2.05 -13.71
C LYS A 325 -5.85 -3.49 -14.12
N TYR A 326 -4.81 -3.67 -14.95
CA TYR A 326 -4.40 -5.00 -15.38
C TYR A 326 -3.69 -5.73 -14.24
N LYS A 327 -4.06 -6.99 -14.04
CA LYS A 327 -3.40 -7.89 -13.08
C LYS A 327 -2.83 -9.09 -13.83
N PRO A 328 -1.62 -9.57 -13.48
CA PRO A 328 -1.08 -10.77 -14.09
C PRO A 328 -1.91 -12.00 -13.69
N ILE A 329 -2.01 -12.96 -14.59
CA ILE A 329 -2.68 -14.24 -14.32
C ILE A 329 -1.62 -15.22 -13.81
N SER A 330 -1.78 -15.69 -12.57
CA SER A 330 -0.94 -16.74 -12.00
C SER A 330 -1.43 -18.11 -12.47
N PHE A 331 -0.53 -18.94 -13.00
CA PHE A 331 -0.87 -20.28 -13.47
C PHE A 331 0.32 -21.25 -13.36
N SER A 332 0.03 -22.55 -13.41
CA SER A 332 1.02 -23.62 -13.51
C SER A 332 0.51 -24.73 -14.44
N VAL A 333 1.40 -25.58 -14.92
CA VAL A 333 1.05 -26.74 -15.77
C VAL A 333 1.33 -28.04 -15.03
N LYS A 334 0.61 -29.11 -15.38
CA LYS A 334 0.80 -30.44 -14.74
C LYS A 334 1.87 -31.31 -15.40
N ARG A 335 2.30 -30.96 -16.61
CA ARG A 335 3.34 -31.69 -17.35
C ARG A 335 4.26 -30.68 -17.99
N SER A 336 5.57 -30.93 -17.90
CA SER A 336 6.55 -30.10 -18.58
C SER A 336 6.44 -30.28 -20.09
N GLY A 337 6.55 -29.20 -20.85
CA GLY A 337 6.43 -29.28 -22.30
C GLY A 337 6.32 -27.92 -22.99
N LYS A 338 6.34 -27.97 -24.32
CA LYS A 338 6.11 -26.80 -25.16
C LYS A 338 4.62 -26.49 -25.23
N VAL A 339 4.27 -25.23 -25.01
CA VAL A 339 2.90 -24.72 -25.16
C VAL A 339 2.91 -23.39 -25.90
N LYS A 340 1.75 -23.02 -26.44
CA LYS A 340 1.51 -21.70 -27.03
C LYS A 340 0.76 -20.83 -26.04
N LEU A 341 1.39 -19.74 -25.60
CA LEU A 341 0.72 -18.72 -24.79
C LEU A 341 0.22 -17.57 -25.67
N CYS A 342 -0.91 -16.99 -25.27
CA CYS A 342 -1.52 -15.87 -25.98
C CYS A 342 -0.62 -14.63 -25.89
N ASN A 343 -0.14 -14.12 -27.02
CA ASN A 343 0.56 -12.83 -27.01
C ASN A 343 -0.33 -11.66 -27.44
N CYS A 344 -1.39 -11.88 -28.23
CA CYS A 344 -2.30 -10.80 -28.67
C CYS A 344 -3.14 -10.16 -27.54
N LYS A 345 -3.24 -10.85 -26.39
CA LYS A 345 -4.00 -10.47 -25.18
C LYS A 345 -5.52 -10.44 -25.38
N LYS A 346 -6.02 -11.15 -26.39
CA LYS A 346 -7.45 -11.23 -26.74
C LYS A 346 -8.05 -12.64 -26.59
N ALA A 347 -7.24 -13.64 -26.27
CA ALA A 347 -7.72 -15.01 -26.07
C ALA A 347 -8.73 -15.09 -24.92
N ALA A 348 -9.86 -15.76 -25.15
CA ALA A 348 -10.83 -16.09 -24.12
C ALA A 348 -10.27 -17.14 -23.15
N THR A 349 -9.35 -17.98 -23.61
CA THR A 349 -8.67 -19.00 -22.80
C THR A 349 -7.31 -18.55 -22.26
N ALA A 350 -7.07 -17.24 -22.10
CA ALA A 350 -5.83 -16.73 -21.53
C ALA A 350 -5.50 -17.47 -20.21
N PRO A 351 -4.25 -17.92 -20.00
CA PRO A 351 -3.03 -17.49 -20.69
C PRO A 351 -2.71 -18.24 -22.00
N PHE A 352 -3.45 -19.30 -22.33
CA PHE A 352 -3.19 -20.13 -23.51
C PHE A 352 -3.74 -19.51 -24.80
N CYS A 353 -3.10 -19.80 -25.93
CA CYS A 353 -3.59 -19.38 -27.24
C CYS A 353 -4.78 -20.23 -27.68
N ASP A 354 -5.85 -19.57 -28.12
CA ASP A 354 -7.07 -20.16 -28.72
C ASP A 354 -7.27 -19.74 -30.19
N ASN A 355 -6.21 -19.25 -30.83
CA ASN A 355 -6.22 -18.72 -32.20
C ASN A 355 -7.11 -17.49 -32.45
N THR A 356 -7.62 -16.81 -31.40
CA THR A 356 -8.37 -15.54 -31.55
C THR A 356 -7.61 -14.49 -32.36
N HIS A 357 -6.27 -14.53 -32.33
CA HIS A 357 -5.42 -13.61 -33.08
C HIS A 357 -5.55 -13.72 -34.60
N GLU A 358 -5.98 -14.86 -35.14
CA GLU A 358 -6.15 -15.06 -36.59
C GLU A 358 -7.23 -14.12 -37.14
N ASN A 359 -8.26 -13.83 -36.35
CA ASN A 359 -9.32 -12.88 -36.72
C ASN A 359 -8.89 -11.41 -36.63
N LEU A 360 -7.68 -11.12 -36.15
CA LEU A 360 -7.15 -9.76 -35.98
C LEU A 360 -6.12 -9.38 -37.05
N ILE A 361 -5.78 -10.31 -37.95
CA ILE A 361 -4.76 -10.09 -38.99
C ILE A 361 -5.33 -9.32 -40.19
N ASP A 362 -6.66 -9.32 -40.34
CA ASP A 362 -7.38 -8.67 -41.45
C ASP A 362 -8.05 -7.33 -41.06
N GLU A 363 -7.83 -6.85 -39.83
CA GLU A 363 -8.23 -5.51 -39.33
C GLU A 363 -7.02 -4.58 -39.20
#